data_AF-A0A0P1GUN2-F1
#
_entry.id   AF-A0A0P1GUN2-F1
#
_cell.length_a   1.000
_cell.length_b   1.000
_cell.length_c   1.000
_cell.angle_alpha   90.00
_cell.angle_beta   90.00
_cell.angle_gamma   90.00
#
_symmetry.space_group_name_H-M   'P 1'
#
loop_
_entity.id
_entity.type
_entity.pdbx_description
1 polymer ?
#
loop_
_entity_poly.entity_id
_entity_poly.type
_entity_poly.pdbx_seq_one_letter_code
_entity_poly.pdbx_strand_id
1 'polypeptide(L)'
;MINRIFLLFTLGPVLLWLLCIAVVLFLGNVIGCTIHEGFANPCNLLGMDLADTAYSMGVFAAWGPLLFGPVVVGAGILWILVALIRSIRKRKS
;
A
#
# COMPACT_ATOMS: atom_id res chain seq x y z
N MET A 1 -10.45 -10.18 -19.15
CA MET A 1 -10.83 -9.10 -18.21
C MET A 1 -10.60 -9.47 -16.74
N ILE A 2 -10.92 -10.70 -16.30
CA ILE A 2 -10.71 -11.17 -14.91
C ILE A 2 -9.31 -10.87 -14.32
N ASN A 3 -8.23 -11.01 -15.10
CA ASN A 3 -6.88 -10.77 -14.57
C ASN A 3 -6.62 -9.31 -14.14
N ARG A 4 -7.25 -8.32 -14.79
CA ARG A 4 -7.01 -6.90 -14.45
C ARG A 4 -7.61 -6.51 -13.10
N ILE A 5 -8.79 -7.06 -12.78
CA ILE A 5 -9.47 -6.80 -11.51
C ILE A 5 -8.69 -7.45 -10.36
N PHE A 6 -8.28 -8.70 -10.51
CA PHE A 6 -7.43 -9.38 -9.50
C PHE A 6 -6.08 -8.68 -9.31
N LEU A 7 -5.49 -8.18 -10.39
CA LEU A 7 -4.25 -7.41 -10.34
C LEU A 7 -4.47 -6.09 -9.60
N LEU A 8 -5.56 -5.37 -9.85
CA LEU A 8 -5.88 -4.14 -9.14
C LEU A 8 -6.07 -4.36 -7.63
N PHE A 9 -6.76 -5.44 -7.23
CA PHE A 9 -6.99 -5.74 -5.82
C PHE A 9 -5.75 -6.23 -5.07
N THR A 10 -4.81 -6.87 -5.77
CA THR A 10 -3.55 -7.33 -5.15
C THR A 10 -2.46 -6.26 -5.17
N LEU A 11 -2.21 -5.63 -6.32
CA LEU A 11 -1.16 -4.62 -6.47
C LEU A 11 -1.59 -3.22 -6.05
N GLY A 12 -2.87 -2.87 -6.15
CA GLY A 12 -3.36 -1.53 -5.81
C GLY A 12 -3.04 -1.10 -4.37
N PRO A 13 -3.42 -1.88 -3.35
CA PRO A 13 -3.09 -1.56 -1.96
C PRO A 13 -1.57 -1.53 -1.70
N VAL A 14 -0.82 -2.41 -2.35
CA VAL A 14 0.65 -2.47 -2.22
C VAL A 14 1.31 -1.23 -2.82
N LEU A 15 0.86 -0.77 -3.98
CA LEU A 15 1.36 0.43 -4.63
C LEU A 15 1.01 1.69 -3.83
N LEU A 16 -0.22 1.76 -3.30
CA LEU A 16 -0.63 2.85 -2.41
C LEU A 16 0.26 2.90 -1.16
N TRP A 17 0.50 1.75 -0.53
CA TRP A 17 1.36 1.64 0.63
C TRP A 17 2.81 2.07 0.35
N LEU A 18 3.39 1.63 -0.77
CA LEU A 18 4.72 2.07 -1.21
C LEU A 18 4.77 3.58 -1.46
N LEU A 19 3.69 4.17 -1.99
CA LEU A 19 3.58 5.60 -2.19
C LEU A 19 3.55 6.34 -0.84
N CYS A 20 2.81 5.85 0.16
CA CYS A 20 2.82 6.41 1.51
C CYS A 20 4.23 6.38 2.13
N ILE A 21 4.96 5.27 1.98
CA ILE A 21 6.36 5.18 2.42
C ILE A 21 7.23 6.22 1.73
N ALA A 22 7.12 6.34 0.40
CA ALA A 22 7.91 7.29 -0.36
C ALA A 22 7.65 8.75 0.08
N VAL A 23 6.39 9.10 0.32
CA VAL A 23 5.99 10.43 0.81
C VAL A 23 6.54 10.70 2.22
N VAL A 24 6.44 9.73 3.12
CA VAL A 24 6.98 9.83 4.50
C VAL A 24 8.50 10.03 4.47
N LEU A 25 9.21 9.25 3.66
CA LEU A 25 10.66 9.38 3.50
C LEU A 25 11.05 10.73 2.88
N PHE A 26 10.27 11.23 1.93
CA PHE A 26 10.49 12.53 1.32
C PHE A 26 10.26 13.67 2.32
N LEU A 27 9.14 13.65 3.05
CA LEU A 27 8.83 14.62 4.11
C LEU A 27 9.90 14.60 5.21
N GLY A 28 10.35 13.42 5.61
CA GLY A 28 11.38 13.26 6.65
C GLY A 28 12.77 13.74 6.22
N ASN A 29 13.25 13.27 5.07
CA ASN A 29 14.64 13.48 4.67
C ASN A 29 14.87 14.75 3.85
N VAL A 30 13.89 15.18 3.05
CA VAL A 30 14.05 16.33 2.14
C VAL A 30 13.52 17.61 2.76
N ILE A 31 12.36 17.53 3.42
CA ILE A 31 11.71 18.70 4.05
C ILE A 31 12.15 18.85 5.51
N GLY A 32 12.59 17.77 6.16
CA GLY A 32 13.05 17.77 7.55
C GLY A 32 11.91 17.63 8.57
N CYS A 33 10.73 17.16 8.15
CA CYS A 33 9.60 16.97 9.04
C CYS A 33 9.76 15.70 9.90
N THR A 34 9.62 15.84 11.22
CA THR A 34 9.54 14.69 12.13
C THR A 34 8.15 14.08 12.09
N ILE A 35 8.07 12.82 11.66
CA ILE A 35 6.80 12.08 11.58
C ILE A 35 6.76 11.09 12.75
N HIS A 36 5.73 11.23 13.58
CA HIS A 36 5.46 10.31 14.68
C HIS A 36 4.19 9.52 14.38
N GLU A 37 4.16 8.29 14.88
CA GLU A 37 3.02 7.37 14.73
C GLU A 37 1.96 7.53 15.83
N GLY A 38 2.27 8.26 16.91
CA GLY A 38 1.35 8.51 18.03
C GLY A 38 0.71 9.90 18.09
N PHE A 39 1.22 10.87 17.33
CA PHE A 39 0.70 12.24 17.32
C PHE A 39 1.07 12.98 16.04
N ALA A 40 0.23 13.95 15.65
CA ALA A 40 0.50 14.85 14.54
C ALA A 40 1.50 15.93 14.98
N ASN A 41 2.60 16.04 14.26
CA ASN A 41 3.64 17.05 14.50
C ASN A 41 3.58 18.11 13.40
N PRO A 42 3.73 19.41 13.73
CA PRO A 42 3.70 20.49 12.75
C PRO A 42 4.70 20.23 11.62
N CYS A 43 4.19 20.17 10.40
CA CYS A 43 4.99 20.01 9.19
C CYS A 43 4.49 21.01 8.15
N ASN A 44 5.16 22.14 8.09
CA ASN A 44 4.80 23.21 7.15
C ASN A 44 5.54 23.03 5.83
N LEU A 45 4.79 22.84 4.75
CA LEU A 45 5.31 22.81 3.39
C LEU A 45 4.70 23.95 2.59
N LEU A 46 5.52 24.89 2.11
CA LEU A 46 5.08 26.04 1.31
C LEU A 46 3.93 26.86 1.98
N GLY A 47 3.91 26.90 3.32
CA GLY A 47 2.87 27.61 4.09
C GLY A 47 1.57 26.84 4.30
N MET A 48 1.49 25.59 3.85
CA MET A 48 0.41 24.67 4.18
C MET A 48 0.84 23.74 5.32
N ASP A 49 -0.03 23.59 6.33
CA ASP A 49 0.19 22.62 7.40
C ASP A 49 -0.23 21.23 6.94
N LEU A 50 0.75 20.34 6.83
CA LEU A 50 0.55 18.94 6.46
C LEU A 50 0.62 18.02 7.68
N ALA A 51 0.60 18.54 8.92
CA ALA A 51 0.73 17.73 10.14
C ALA A 51 -0.16 16.48 10.15
N ASP A 52 -1.48 16.65 9.96
CA ASP A 52 -2.45 15.55 9.98
C ASP A 52 -2.29 14.59 8.80
N THR A 53 -1.86 15.12 7.65
CA THR A 53 -1.64 14.31 6.44
C THR A 53 -0.37 13.47 6.60
N ALA A 54 0.71 14.07 7.09
CA ALA A 54 1.98 13.39 7.36
C ALA A 54 1.82 12.33 8.46
N TYR A 55 1.03 12.62 9.49
CA TYR A 55 0.64 11.65 10.52
C TYR A 55 -0.10 10.45 9.92
N SER A 56 -1.19 10.71 9.17
CA SER A 56 -1.99 9.64 8.56
C SER A 56 -1.17 8.78 7.60
N MET A 57 -0.32 9.41 6.79
CA MET A 57 0.60 8.72 5.88
C MET A 57 1.66 7.91 6.64
N GLY A 58 2.17 8.41 7.75
CA GLY A 58 3.10 7.71 8.64
C GLY A 58 2.50 6.45 9.25
N VAL A 59 1.28 6.56 9.77
CA VAL A 59 0.52 5.42 10.30
C VAL A 59 0.25 4.38 9.20
N PHE A 60 -0.20 4.81 8.02
CA PHE A 60 -0.40 3.90 6.88
C PHE A 60 0.91 3.27 6.39
N ALA A 61 2.03 3.99 6.41
CA ALA A 61 3.34 3.45 6.02
C ALA A 61 3.82 2.39 7.02
N ALA A 62 3.68 2.62 8.32
CA ALA A 62 4.09 1.68 9.37
C ALA A 62 3.17 0.45 9.46
N TRP A 63 1.86 0.66 9.39
CA TRP A 63 0.86 -0.37 9.71
C TRP A 63 0.08 -0.89 8.50
N GLY A 64 0.31 -0.34 7.31
CA GLY A 64 -0.38 -0.72 6.07
C GLY A 64 -0.36 -2.22 5.76
N PRO A 65 0.77 -2.95 5.88
CA PRO A 65 0.81 -4.37 5.59
C PRO A 65 -0.07 -5.19 6.55
N LEU A 66 -0.27 -4.71 7.78
CA LEU A 66 -1.12 -5.39 8.76
C LEU A 66 -2.60 -5.25 8.38
N LEU A 67 -3.01 -4.08 7.88
CA LEU A 67 -4.39 -3.79 7.47
C LEU A 67 -4.76 -4.48 6.15
N PHE A 68 -3.93 -4.36 5.12
CA PHE A 68 -4.25 -4.86 3.78
C PHE A 68 -3.69 -6.25 3.49
N GLY A 69 -2.74 -6.73 4.30
CA GLY A 69 -2.08 -8.03 4.14
C GLY A 69 -3.05 -9.20 3.96
N PRO A 70 -4.07 -9.38 4.83
CA PRO A 70 -5.03 -10.47 4.67
C PRO A 70 -5.79 -10.42 3.33
N VAL A 71 -6.13 -9.21 2.86
CA VAL A 71 -6.86 -9.00 1.59
C VAL A 71 -5.95 -9.31 0.40
N VAL A 72 -4.74 -8.77 0.39
CA VAL A 72 -3.75 -8.97 -0.68
C VAL A 72 -3.36 -10.44 -0.78
N VAL A 73 -3.08 -11.10 0.35
CA VAL A 73 -2.74 -12.53 0.41
C VAL A 73 -3.92 -13.38 -0.05
N GLY A 74 -5.14 -13.10 0.43
CA GLY A 74 -6.34 -13.84 0.03
C GLY A 74 -6.61 -13.74 -1.47
N ALA A 75 -6.53 -12.53 -2.04
CA ALA A 75 -6.70 -12.31 -3.48
C ALA A 75 -5.58 -12.96 -4.30
N GLY A 76 -4.33 -12.95 -3.81
CA GLY A 76 -3.19 -13.62 -4.44
C GLY A 76 -3.35 -15.14 -4.48
N ILE A 77 -3.75 -15.76 -3.36
CA ILE A 77 -4.00 -17.21 -3.27
C ILE A 77 -5.11 -17.61 -4.24
N LEU A 78 -6.24 -16.90 -4.25
CA LEU A 78 -7.34 -17.17 -5.18
C LEU A 78 -6.90 -17.09 -6.64
N TRP A 79 -6.07 -16.10 -6.98
CA TRP A 79 -5.55 -15.97 -8.34
C TRP A 79 -4.63 -17.13 -8.73
N ILE A 80 -3.72 -17.54 -7.83
CA ILE A 80 -2.83 -18.69 -8.05
C ILE A 80 -3.65 -19.97 -8.25
N LEU A 81 -4.68 -20.21 -7.42
CA LEU A 81 -5.55 -21.38 -7.55
C LEU A 81 -6.27 -21.40 -8.90
N VAL A 82 -6.84 -20.27 -9.33
CA VAL A 82 -7.52 -20.17 -10.63
C VAL A 82 -6.54 -20.37 -11.79
N ALA A 83 -5.33 -19.80 -11.71
CA ALA A 83 -4.28 -19.97 -12.71
C ALA A 83 -3.82 -21.44 -12.79
N LEU A 84 -3.64 -22.10 -11.63
CA LEU A 84 -3.24 -23.48 -11.53
C LEU A 84 -4.30 -24.43 -12.14
N ILE A 85 -5.57 -24.25 -11.78
CA ILE A 85 -6.69 -25.04 -12.32
C ILE A 85 -6.76 -24.88 -13.86
N ARG A 86 -6.59 -23.65 -14.37
CA ARG A 86 -6.56 -23.39 -15.82
C ARG A 86 -5.37 -24.07 -16.50
N SER A 87 -4.20 -24.04 -15.88
CA SER A 87 -2.98 -24.68 -16.42
C SER A 87 -3.13 -26.20 -16.48
N ILE A 88 -3.67 -26.83 -15.42
CA ILE A 88 -3.93 -28.27 -15.38
C ILE A 88 -4.98 -28.67 -16.44
N ARG A 89 -6.07 -27.91 -16.58
CA ARG A 89 -7.09 -28.17 -17.62
C ARG A 89 -6.53 -28.07 -19.04
N LYS A 90 -5.66 -27.10 -19.31
CA LYS A 90 -4.99 -26.97 -20.62
C LYS A 90 -4.01 -28.10 -20.93
N ARG A 91 -3.39 -28.72 -19.92
CA ARG A 91 -2.50 -29.88 -20.14
C ARG A 91 -3.25 -31.20 -20.36
N LYS A 92 -4.51 -31.28 -19.97
CA LYS A 92 -5.35 -32.47 -20.11
C LYS A 92 -6.15 -32.52 -21.42
N SER A 93 -6.19 -31.43 -22.17
CA SER A 93 -6.78 -31.33 -23.51
C SER A 93 -5.68 -31.31 -24.56
#